data_AF-A0A160A333-F1
#
_entry.id   AF-A0A160A333-F1
#
_cell.length_a   1.000
_cell.length_b   1.000
_cell.length_c   1.000
_cell.angle_alpha   90.00
_cell.angle_beta   90.00
_cell.angle_gamma   90.00
#
_symmetry.space_group_name_H-M   'P 1'
#
loop_
_entity.id
_entity.type
_entity.pdbx_description
1 polymer ?
#
loop_
_entity_poly.entity_id
_entity_poly.type
_entity_poly.pdbx_seq_one_letter_code
_entity_poly.pdbx_strand_id
1 'polypeptide(L)'
;MFGFFKKNVPPRNPPKRFPPVPDWKPAITQPAEQIIERLQLYTNNQHDLAVFSNCTCVLLPDGLSDTDAEVFAKEILSKIFNSHPDMNPTPMKDGNVLVQYNHPALNLVLDSVAVQYWFEIESNHQLALATDEVLITPLGSNIFDDFGKKALFSRCFMFMDAVAPRVIRVVRRSI
;
A
#
# COMPACT_ATOMS: atom_id res chain seq x y z
N MET A 1 47.73 11.84 -32.70
CA MET A 1 46.27 12.10 -32.69
C MET A 1 45.67 11.32 -31.54
N PHE A 2 45.30 11.98 -30.45
CA PHE A 2 44.66 11.33 -29.29
C PHE A 2 43.14 11.43 -29.43
N GLY A 3 42.48 10.28 -29.48
CA GLY A 3 41.02 10.18 -29.52
C GLY A 3 40.41 10.53 -28.16
N PHE A 4 39.47 11.48 -28.16
CA PHE A 4 38.70 11.84 -26.99
C PHE A 4 37.68 10.74 -26.66
N PHE A 5 37.95 9.97 -25.61
CA PHE A 5 36.91 9.15 -24.97
C PHE A 5 35.92 10.07 -24.25
N LYS A 6 34.71 10.21 -24.79
CA LYS A 6 33.58 10.75 -24.03
C LYS A 6 33.27 9.77 -22.90
N LYS A 7 33.63 10.10 -21.67
CA LYS A 7 33.10 9.40 -20.48
C LYS A 7 31.58 9.54 -20.51
N ASN A 8 30.87 8.42 -20.66
CA ASN A 8 29.44 8.36 -20.43
C ASN A 8 29.20 8.84 -18.98
N VAL A 9 28.61 10.02 -18.83
CA VAL A 9 28.17 10.49 -17.52
C VAL A 9 27.05 9.52 -17.12
N PRO A 10 27.18 8.78 -16.00
CA PRO A 10 26.11 7.93 -15.56
C PRO A 10 24.86 8.78 -15.38
N PRO A 11 23.65 8.27 -15.71
CA PRO A 11 22.43 9.02 -15.50
C PRO A 11 22.40 9.54 -14.06
N ARG A 12 22.07 10.83 -13.88
CA ARG A 12 21.94 11.41 -12.55
C ARG A 12 20.88 10.59 -11.81
N ASN A 13 21.31 9.81 -10.82
CA ASN A 13 20.38 9.15 -9.92
C ASN A 13 19.43 10.22 -9.36
N PRO A 14 18.11 9.97 -9.31
CA PRO A 14 17.19 10.89 -8.68
C PRO A 14 17.65 11.19 -7.25
N PRO A 15 17.45 12.41 -6.74
CA PRO A 15 17.87 12.75 -5.39
C PRO A 15 17.22 11.78 -4.40
N LYS A 16 18.04 11.15 -3.56
CA LYS A 16 17.57 10.22 -2.53
C LYS A 16 16.55 10.94 -1.63
N ARG A 17 15.30 10.47 -1.65
CA ARG A 17 14.23 10.93 -0.74
C ARG A 17 14.10 9.92 0.38
N PHE A 18 13.98 10.40 1.61
CA PHE A 18 13.70 9.57 2.77
C PHE A 18 12.44 10.08 3.49
N PRO A 19 11.44 9.22 3.76
CA PRO A 19 11.35 7.84 3.28
C PRO A 19 11.22 7.75 1.75
N PRO A 20 11.75 6.69 1.11
CA PRO A 20 11.56 6.49 -0.31
C PRO A 20 10.09 6.14 -0.57
N VAL A 21 9.48 6.79 -1.55
CA VAL A 21 8.07 6.57 -1.93
C VAL A 21 7.98 6.14 -3.38
N PRO A 22 6.96 5.35 -3.75
CA PRO A 22 6.67 5.05 -5.15
C PRO A 22 6.40 6.31 -5.97
N ASP A 23 6.78 6.27 -7.24
CA ASP A 23 6.45 7.34 -8.20
C ASP A 23 4.97 7.28 -8.61
N TRP A 24 4.41 6.06 -8.66
CA TRP A 24 3.02 5.88 -9.03
C TRP A 24 2.07 6.26 -7.91
N LYS A 25 1.14 7.17 -8.25
CA LYS A 25 -0.01 7.55 -7.42
C LYS A 25 -1.27 7.26 -8.22
N PRO A 26 -1.89 6.08 -8.06
CA PRO A 26 -3.08 5.75 -8.80
C PRO A 26 -4.16 6.82 -8.62
N ALA A 27 -4.77 7.27 -9.71
CA ALA A 27 -5.94 8.17 -9.65
C ALA A 27 -7.24 7.39 -9.36
N ILE A 28 -7.15 6.06 -9.28
CA ILE A 28 -8.25 5.14 -9.03
C ILE A 28 -8.78 5.36 -7.61
N THR A 29 -10.08 5.66 -7.51
CA THR A 29 -10.77 5.74 -6.22
C THR A 29 -11.20 4.34 -5.77
N GLN A 30 -10.76 3.95 -4.58
CA GLN A 30 -11.13 2.67 -3.98
C GLN A 30 -12.55 2.72 -3.39
N PRO A 31 -13.38 1.68 -3.55
CA PRO A 31 -14.74 1.63 -3.00
C PRO A 31 -14.69 1.34 -1.49
N ALA A 32 -14.55 2.39 -0.67
CA ALA A 32 -14.33 2.30 0.77
C ALA A 32 -15.34 1.39 1.49
N GLU A 33 -16.64 1.50 1.17
CA GLU A 33 -17.68 0.68 1.82
C GLU A 33 -17.48 -0.81 1.59
N GLN A 34 -17.16 -1.22 0.35
CA GLN A 34 -16.92 -2.63 0.02
C GLN A 34 -15.64 -3.14 0.67
N ILE A 35 -14.60 -2.30 0.74
CA ILE A 35 -13.36 -2.65 1.43
C ILE A 35 -13.62 -2.91 2.91
N ILE A 36 -14.40 -2.03 3.55
CA ILE A 36 -14.68 -2.13 4.99
C ILE A 36 -15.54 -3.35 5.29
N GLU A 37 -16.57 -3.61 4.50
CA GLU A 37 -17.39 -4.83 4.61
C GLU A 37 -16.52 -6.09 4.52
N ARG A 38 -15.61 -6.14 3.54
CA ARG A 38 -14.72 -7.29 3.35
C ARG A 38 -13.70 -7.43 4.48
N LEU A 39 -13.11 -6.33 4.93
CA LEU A 39 -12.16 -6.37 6.05
C LEU A 39 -12.85 -6.83 7.34
N GLN A 40 -14.05 -6.31 7.64
CA GLN A 40 -14.87 -6.77 8.75
C GLN A 40 -15.11 -8.29 8.70
N LEU A 41 -15.43 -8.83 7.52
CA LEU A 41 -15.57 -10.27 7.33
C LEU A 41 -14.26 -11.02 7.57
N TYR A 42 -13.14 -10.57 6.99
CA TYR A 42 -11.84 -11.24 7.09
C TYR A 42 -11.24 -11.20 8.49
N THR A 43 -11.59 -10.18 9.28
CA THR A 43 -11.17 -10.04 10.67
C THR A 43 -12.23 -10.57 11.64
N ASN A 44 -13.23 -11.29 11.17
CA ASN A 44 -14.34 -11.84 11.96
C ASN A 44 -15.02 -10.80 12.88
N ASN A 45 -15.09 -9.54 12.46
CA ASN A 45 -15.61 -8.41 13.26
C ASN A 45 -14.96 -8.27 14.65
N GLN A 46 -13.69 -8.65 14.82
CA GLN A 46 -13.05 -8.61 16.14
C GLN A 46 -12.45 -7.24 16.49
N HIS A 47 -12.28 -6.36 15.51
CA HIS A 47 -11.58 -5.08 15.66
C HIS A 47 -12.40 -3.91 15.13
N ASP A 48 -12.27 -2.77 15.81
CA ASP A 48 -12.62 -1.48 15.22
C ASP A 48 -11.59 -1.12 14.13
N LEU A 49 -12.00 -0.31 13.15
CA LEU A 49 -11.15 0.10 12.04
C LEU A 49 -11.06 1.63 11.97
N ALA A 50 -9.86 2.18 11.86
CA ALA A 50 -9.67 3.54 11.35
C ALA A 50 -9.38 3.49 9.85
N VAL A 51 -10.12 4.26 9.07
CA VAL A 51 -10.08 4.23 7.60
C VAL A 51 -9.55 5.54 7.09
N PHE A 52 -8.47 5.48 6.31
CA PHE A 52 -7.87 6.64 5.66
C PHE A 52 -8.50 6.94 4.31
N SER A 53 -8.24 8.14 3.78
CA SER A 53 -8.84 8.63 2.54
C SER A 53 -8.56 7.78 1.30
N ASN A 54 -7.43 7.08 1.24
CA ASN A 54 -7.11 6.16 0.15
C ASN A 54 -7.39 4.69 0.52
N CYS A 55 -8.24 4.47 1.53
CA CYS A 55 -8.70 3.16 2.00
C CYS A 55 -7.62 2.27 2.63
N THR A 56 -6.50 2.85 3.08
CA THR A 56 -5.68 2.17 4.08
C THR A 56 -6.47 2.08 5.38
N CYS A 57 -6.51 0.90 5.99
CA CYS A 57 -7.25 0.64 7.22
C CYS A 57 -6.30 0.24 8.33
N VAL A 58 -6.53 0.72 9.55
CA VAL A 58 -5.77 0.30 10.74
C VAL A 58 -6.71 -0.44 11.68
N LEU A 59 -6.33 -1.64 12.10
CA LEU A 59 -7.01 -2.38 13.17
C LEU A 59 -6.71 -1.68 14.50
N LEU A 60 -7.76 -1.31 15.22
CA LEU A 60 -7.66 -0.54 16.44
C LEU A 60 -7.70 -1.44 17.68
N PRO A 61 -7.00 -1.06 18.76
CA PRO A 61 -7.25 -1.57 20.09
C PRO A 61 -8.69 -1.30 20.54
N ASP A 62 -9.18 -2.17 21.43
CA ASP A 62 -10.52 -2.05 22.00
C ASP A 62 -10.68 -0.77 22.83
N GLY A 63 -11.85 -0.13 22.71
CA GLY A 63 -12.28 0.94 23.62
C GLY A 63 -11.72 2.33 23.33
N LEU A 64 -11.03 2.54 22.21
CA LEU A 64 -10.56 3.88 21.82
C LEU A 64 -11.73 4.81 21.45
N SER A 65 -11.68 6.06 21.91
CA SER A 65 -12.54 7.12 21.37
C SER A 65 -12.22 7.39 19.89
N ASP A 66 -13.10 8.08 19.16
CA ASP A 66 -12.82 8.42 17.75
C ASP A 66 -11.52 9.24 17.62
N THR A 67 -11.28 10.18 18.55
CA THR A 67 -10.06 10.99 18.58
C THR A 67 -8.82 10.15 18.85
N ASP A 68 -8.87 9.26 19.86
CA ASP A 68 -7.72 8.41 20.20
C ASP A 68 -7.44 7.39 19.10
N ALA A 69 -8.49 6.88 18.44
CA ALA A 69 -8.39 6.01 17.28
C ALA A 69 -7.68 6.71 16.10
N GLU A 70 -8.00 7.97 15.83
CA GLU A 70 -7.34 8.75 14.79
C GLU A 70 -5.85 8.98 15.10
N VAL A 71 -5.53 9.36 16.35
CA VAL A 71 -4.13 9.53 16.80
C VAL A 71 -3.36 8.22 16.64
N PHE A 72 -3.90 7.12 17.16
CA PHE A 72 -3.30 5.79 17.06
C PHE A 72 -3.06 5.39 15.59
N ALA A 73 -4.07 5.55 14.73
CA ALA A 73 -3.97 5.15 13.33
C ALA A 73 -2.87 5.92 12.58
N LYS A 74 -2.75 7.24 12.83
CA LYS A 74 -1.71 8.08 12.25
C LYS A 74 -0.32 7.69 12.74
N GLU A 75 -0.18 7.34 14.03
CA GLU A 75 1.07 6.82 14.56
C GLU A 75 1.48 5.49 13.92
N ILE A 76 0.52 4.58 13.68
CA ILE A 76 0.78 3.32 12.98
C ILE A 76 1.29 3.57 11.56
N LEU A 77 0.63 4.41 10.77
CA LEU A 77 1.13 4.74 9.43
C LEU A 77 2.50 5.40 9.47
N SER A 78 2.74 6.32 10.42
CA SER A 78 4.04 6.95 10.59
C SER A 78 5.14 5.93 10.88
N LYS A 79 4.88 4.92 11.72
CA LYS A 79 5.84 3.84 12.01
C LYS A 79 6.14 2.98 10.78
N ILE A 80 5.10 2.60 10.02
CA ILE A 80 5.27 1.85 8.76
C ILE A 80 6.09 2.68 7.77
N PHE A 81 5.71 3.94 7.57
CA PHE A 81 6.31 4.83 6.58
C PHE A 81 7.77 5.16 6.86
N ASN A 82 8.13 5.33 8.13
CA ASN A 82 9.51 5.61 8.54
C ASN A 82 10.34 4.35 8.81
N SER A 83 9.75 3.17 8.69
CA SER A 83 10.48 1.89 8.65
C SER A 83 10.64 1.44 7.19
N HIS A 84 11.37 0.34 6.96
CA HIS A 84 11.30 -0.34 5.67
C HIS A 84 9.90 -0.97 5.56
N PRO A 85 8.99 -0.47 4.71
CA PRO A 85 7.60 -0.88 4.73
C PRO A 85 7.46 -2.24 4.04
N ASP A 86 7.82 -3.31 4.74
CA ASP A 86 7.61 -4.66 4.26
C ASP A 86 6.11 -4.94 4.19
N MET A 87 5.73 -5.62 3.12
CA MET A 87 4.35 -6.03 2.86
C MET A 87 4.24 -7.55 2.83
N ASN A 88 3.17 -8.05 3.43
CA ASN A 88 2.81 -9.46 3.48
C ASN A 88 1.47 -9.65 2.75
N PRO A 89 1.48 -9.74 1.41
CA PRO A 89 0.27 -9.95 0.64
C PRO A 89 -0.24 -11.38 0.84
N THR A 90 -1.55 -11.53 1.01
CA THR A 90 -2.25 -12.80 1.19
C THR A 90 -3.39 -12.90 0.17
N PRO A 91 -3.45 -13.97 -0.64
CA PRO A 91 -4.59 -14.20 -1.53
C PRO A 91 -5.81 -14.64 -0.72
N MET A 92 -6.96 -14.04 -1.01
CA MET A 92 -8.24 -14.39 -0.40
C MET A 92 -9.02 -15.34 -1.33
N LYS A 93 -9.98 -16.09 -0.75
CA LYS A 93 -10.75 -17.12 -1.49
C LYS A 93 -11.62 -16.55 -2.62
N ASP A 94 -11.99 -15.28 -2.53
CA ASP A 94 -12.80 -14.56 -3.50
C ASP A 94 -11.96 -13.80 -4.54
N GLY A 95 -10.65 -14.06 -4.59
CA GLY A 95 -9.72 -13.42 -5.53
C GLY A 95 -9.17 -12.08 -5.06
N ASN A 96 -9.68 -11.54 -3.94
CA ASN A 96 -9.14 -10.31 -3.36
C ASN A 96 -7.71 -10.54 -2.84
N VAL A 97 -6.94 -9.46 -2.73
CA VAL A 97 -5.58 -9.51 -2.15
C VAL A 97 -5.55 -8.62 -0.91
N LEU A 98 -5.37 -9.24 0.25
CA LEU A 98 -5.17 -8.55 1.52
C LEU A 98 -3.67 -8.28 1.68
N VAL A 99 -3.29 -7.01 1.85
CA VAL A 99 -1.90 -6.62 2.07
C VAL A 99 -1.75 -6.14 3.51
N GLN A 100 -0.93 -6.84 4.29
CA GLN A 100 -0.63 -6.49 5.67
C GLN A 100 0.79 -5.93 5.78
N TYR A 101 1.04 -5.08 6.77
CA TYR A 101 2.36 -4.52 7.06
C TYR A 101 2.88 -5.02 8.41
N ASN A 102 4.10 -4.64 8.77
CA ASN A 102 4.72 -4.99 10.07
C ASN A 102 4.00 -4.41 11.31
N HIS A 103 2.96 -3.60 11.09
CA HIS A 103 2.09 -2.99 12.08
C HIS A 103 0.63 -3.22 11.67
N PRO A 104 -0.38 -2.99 12.53
CA PRO A 104 -1.77 -3.36 12.27
C PRO A 104 -2.48 -2.47 11.22
N ALA A 105 -1.81 -2.14 10.13
CA ALA A 105 -2.40 -1.53 8.95
C ALA A 105 -2.59 -2.57 7.84
N LEU A 106 -3.61 -2.34 7.03
CA LEU A 106 -4.06 -3.23 5.98
C LEU A 106 -4.46 -2.39 4.77
N ASN A 107 -4.21 -2.92 3.58
CA ASN A 107 -4.95 -2.55 2.39
C ASN A 107 -5.62 -3.78 1.82
N LEU A 108 -6.73 -3.57 1.11
CA LEU A 108 -7.43 -4.63 0.41
C LEU A 108 -7.60 -4.23 -1.04
N VAL A 109 -7.13 -5.09 -1.95
CA VAL A 109 -7.46 -4.98 -3.38
C VAL A 109 -8.62 -5.90 -3.66
N LEU A 110 -9.76 -5.31 -4.02
CA LEU A 110 -10.90 -6.07 -4.51
C LEU A 110 -10.58 -6.60 -5.92
N ASP A 111 -10.90 -7.87 -6.18
CA ASP A 111 -10.66 -8.49 -7.49
C ASP A 111 -11.41 -7.75 -8.60
N SER A 112 -12.65 -7.33 -8.32
CA SER A 112 -13.46 -6.52 -9.24
C SER A 112 -12.77 -5.22 -9.66
N VAL A 113 -12.11 -4.54 -8.71
CA VAL A 113 -11.34 -3.31 -8.99
C VAL A 113 -10.08 -3.65 -9.78
N ALA A 114 -9.36 -4.71 -9.41
CA ALA A 114 -8.16 -5.13 -10.12
C ALA A 114 -8.44 -5.51 -11.58
N VAL A 115 -9.53 -6.23 -11.84
CA VAL A 115 -9.98 -6.60 -13.18
C VAL A 115 -10.38 -5.36 -13.98
N GLN A 116 -11.15 -4.45 -13.37
CA GLN A 116 -11.60 -3.23 -14.03
C GLN A 116 -10.43 -2.35 -14.49
N TYR A 117 -9.38 -2.24 -13.68
CA TYR A 117 -8.24 -1.36 -13.93
C TYR A 117 -6.95 -2.11 -14.30
N TRP A 118 -7.08 -3.35 -14.79
CA TRP A 118 -5.94 -4.24 -15.00
C TRP A 118 -4.86 -3.63 -15.90
N PHE A 119 -5.26 -2.98 -16.99
CA PHE A 119 -4.33 -2.34 -17.92
C PHE A 119 -3.46 -1.26 -17.26
N GLU A 120 -4.04 -0.47 -16.35
CA GLU A 120 -3.29 0.55 -15.61
C GLU A 120 -2.33 -0.09 -14.61
N ILE A 121 -2.79 -1.12 -13.89
CA ILE A 121 -1.96 -1.88 -12.94
C ILE A 121 -0.76 -2.50 -13.65
N GLU A 122 -1.01 -3.20 -14.75
CA GLU A 122 0.03 -3.85 -15.54
C GLU A 122 1.03 -2.86 -16.11
N SER A 123 0.57 -1.70 -16.60
CA SER A 123 1.44 -0.70 -17.19
C SER A 123 2.29 0.06 -16.16
N ASN A 124 1.84 0.15 -14.90
CA ASN A 124 2.46 1.02 -13.88
C ASN A 124 3.08 0.27 -12.70
N HIS A 125 2.92 -1.06 -12.55
CA HIS A 125 3.39 -1.79 -11.37
C HIS A 125 4.87 -1.57 -11.02
N GLN A 126 5.76 -1.36 -12.00
CA GLN A 126 7.17 -1.05 -11.74
C GLN A 126 7.38 0.32 -11.08
N LEU A 127 6.52 1.29 -11.39
CA LEU A 127 6.50 2.60 -10.74
C LEU A 127 5.91 2.55 -9.33
N ALA A 128 5.32 1.41 -8.94
CA ALA A 128 4.91 1.15 -7.57
C ALA A 128 6.09 0.86 -6.64
N LEU A 129 7.30 0.58 -7.17
CA LEU A 129 8.52 0.39 -6.38
C LEU A 129 9.05 1.73 -5.86
N ALA A 130 9.59 1.71 -4.65
CA ALA A 130 10.27 2.87 -4.09
C ALA A 130 11.68 3.00 -4.70
N THR A 131 12.27 4.19 -4.64
CA THR A 131 13.62 4.42 -5.20
C THR A 131 14.63 3.43 -4.60
N ASP A 132 15.42 2.79 -5.47
CA ASP A 132 16.44 1.78 -5.12
C ASP A 132 15.89 0.50 -4.46
N GLU A 133 14.57 0.30 -4.41
CA GLU A 133 13.96 -0.89 -3.83
C GLU A 133 14.14 -2.12 -4.72
N VAL A 134 14.50 -3.23 -4.07
CA VAL A 134 14.60 -4.54 -4.70
C VAL A 134 13.74 -5.52 -3.93
N LEU A 135 12.67 -5.99 -4.56
CA LEU A 135 11.84 -7.07 -4.06
C LEU A 135 12.26 -8.37 -4.76
N ILE A 136 12.50 -9.41 -3.96
CA ILE A 136 12.84 -10.74 -4.48
C ILE A 136 11.56 -11.57 -4.56
N THR A 137 11.22 -12.03 -5.75
CA THR A 137 10.08 -12.93 -5.99
C THR A 137 10.58 -14.29 -6.52
N PRO A 138 9.72 -15.32 -6.58
CA PRO A 138 10.06 -16.59 -7.24
C PRO A 138 10.43 -16.44 -8.72
N LEU A 139 9.99 -15.36 -9.39
CA LEU A 139 10.29 -15.10 -10.80
C LEU A 139 11.59 -14.32 -11.02
N GLY A 140 12.18 -13.78 -9.95
CA GLY A 140 13.40 -12.99 -9.97
C GLY A 140 13.24 -11.65 -9.25
N SER A 141 14.28 -10.82 -9.33
CA SER A 141 14.26 -9.48 -8.73
C SER A 141 13.36 -8.54 -9.53
N ASN A 142 12.38 -7.93 -8.84
CA ASN A 142 11.42 -6.99 -9.43
C ASN A 142 10.63 -7.54 -10.62
N ILE A 143 10.45 -8.86 -10.70
CA ILE A 143 9.57 -9.52 -11.67
C ILE A 143 8.34 -10.02 -10.91
N PHE A 144 7.16 -9.57 -11.32
CA PHE A 144 5.92 -9.82 -10.59
C PHE A 144 4.92 -10.57 -11.46
N ASP A 145 4.31 -11.60 -10.88
CA ASP A 145 3.09 -12.20 -11.40
C ASP A 145 1.89 -11.28 -11.11
N ASP A 146 0.70 -11.72 -11.50
CA ASP A 146 -0.49 -10.88 -11.38
C ASP A 146 -0.87 -10.61 -9.91
N PHE A 147 -0.59 -11.57 -9.03
CA PHE A 147 -0.74 -11.40 -7.59
C PHE A 147 0.20 -10.32 -7.04
N GLY A 148 1.48 -10.37 -7.41
CA GLY A 148 2.48 -9.38 -7.03
C GLY A 148 2.15 -7.98 -7.56
N LYS A 149 1.65 -7.88 -8.81
CA LYS A 149 1.19 -6.61 -9.40
C LYS A 149 0.01 -6.02 -8.60
N LYS A 150 -0.97 -6.83 -8.19
CA LYS A 150 -2.07 -6.40 -7.31
C LYS A 150 -1.54 -5.91 -5.95
N ALA A 151 -0.59 -6.63 -5.34
CA ALA A 151 0.00 -6.22 -4.07
C ALA A 151 0.73 -4.87 -4.18
N LEU A 152 1.52 -4.67 -5.24
CA LEU A 152 2.18 -3.42 -5.55
C LEU A 152 1.20 -2.26 -5.77
N PHE A 153 0.11 -2.50 -6.50
CA PHE A 153 -0.96 -1.53 -6.65
C PHE A 153 -1.57 -1.11 -5.29
N SER A 154 -1.82 -2.09 -4.42
CA SER A 154 -2.38 -1.86 -3.08
C SER A 154 -1.52 -0.92 -2.24
N ARG A 155 -0.21 -1.15 -2.23
CA ARG A 155 0.71 -0.42 -1.34
C ARG A 155 0.83 1.05 -1.71
N CYS A 156 0.60 1.43 -2.97
CA CYS A 156 0.60 2.83 -3.39
C CYS A 156 -0.38 3.66 -2.54
N PHE A 157 -1.53 3.09 -2.19
CA PHE A 157 -2.52 3.76 -1.34
C PHE A 157 -2.04 3.95 0.10
N MET A 158 -1.30 2.99 0.66
CA MET A 158 -0.64 3.16 1.97
C MET A 158 0.34 4.32 1.95
N PHE A 159 1.19 4.40 0.93
CA PHE A 159 2.13 5.52 0.79
C PHE A 159 1.42 6.86 0.62
N MET A 160 0.33 6.90 -0.15
CA MET A 160 -0.49 8.11 -0.31
C MET A 160 -1.10 8.56 1.01
N ASP A 161 -1.66 7.64 1.80
CA ASP A 161 -2.19 7.93 3.14
C ASP A 161 -1.09 8.25 4.15
N ALA A 162 0.11 7.67 4.04
CA ALA A 162 1.22 8.00 4.91
C ALA A 162 1.80 9.40 4.65
N VAL A 163 1.86 9.82 3.39
CA VAL A 163 2.33 11.16 2.99
C VAL A 163 1.34 12.26 3.37
N ALA A 164 0.04 11.98 3.30
CA ALA A 164 -1.03 12.92 3.63
C ALA A 164 -2.10 12.27 4.52
N PRO A 165 -1.77 11.98 5.80
CA PRO A 165 -2.62 11.16 6.66
C PRO A 165 -3.91 11.87 7.04
N ARG A 166 -5.02 11.33 6.52
CA ARG A 166 -6.38 11.77 6.83
C ARG A 166 -7.29 10.57 7.07
N VAL A 167 -7.66 10.37 8.32
CA VAL A 167 -8.73 9.42 8.70
C VAL A 167 -10.06 10.04 8.30
N ILE A 168 -10.87 9.30 7.55
CA ILE A 168 -12.19 9.75 7.09
C ILE A 168 -13.33 9.12 7.88
N ARG A 169 -13.06 8.00 8.56
CA ARG A 169 -14.06 7.24 9.31
C ARG A 169 -13.41 6.33 10.35
N VAL A 170 -14.05 6.22 11.51
CA VAL A 170 -13.83 5.12 12.47
C VAL A 170 -15.04 4.20 12.37
N VAL A 171 -14.80 2.92 12.08
CA VAL A 171 -15.83 1.88 11.96
C VAL A 171 -15.76 1.01 13.21
N ARG A 172 -16.88 0.92 13.91
CA ARG A 172 -16.98 0.10 15.12
C ARG A 172 -17.31 -1.34 14.76
N ARG A 173 -16.74 -2.28 15.50
CA ARG A 173 -17.08 -3.70 15.38
C ARG A 173 -18.53 -3.95 15.77
N SER A 174 -19.17 -4.89 15.10
CA SER A 174 -20.49 -5.36 15.48
C SER A 174 -20.36 -6.20 16.76
N ILE A 175 -21.18 -5.89 17.77
CA ILE A 175 -21.30 -6.63 19.03
C ILE A 175 -22.10 -7.92 18.81
#